data_AF-A0A842XDM9-F1
#
_entry.id   AF-A0A842XDM9-F1
#
_cell.length_a   1.000
_cell.length_b   1.000
_cell.length_c   1.000
_cell.angle_alpha   90.00
_cell.angle_beta   90.00
_cell.angle_gamma   90.00
#
_symmetry.space_group_name_H-M   'P 1'
#
loop_
_entity.id
_entity.type
_entity.pdbx_description
1 polymer ?
#
loop_
_entity_poly.entity_id
_entity_poly.type
_entity_poly.pdbx_seq_one_letter_code
_entity_poly.pdbx_strand_id
1 'polypeptide(L)'
;MSTERSGTSELAAKKGILAGGILTVVEVTGGLVSGSLGLLSSAFNTLADFVAAVIMLFAVRESSKPPDEVHMYGHEKIESAAAIGEILLLFAVCSWIVYTAFSRLMSGGHDIDLFWIAFGTNFVSIVVDMFAYLNLRGSSKKYKSEAIEAGALHFLNDLLIAVVVIVGLVFYLFGVWYADSIAALCIVGYIVYSGLNVVRDSFGALMDAAPKGVLNQVKEQILRVDGVEDCHHLRVRRAGSKFFVDAHVEIDGQIPLNQAHSIASSIEEQIVKVFPDSDILIHTEPHTGEDPIAVIRNVASQISEIKGIHGIAVKTIGRKLSVSCHLELEPEISVKSAHEIANCLEERLNKELKNVSTIVSHLEPTTELSESSYRPKPSSRLQKRITQISRSLSEVRSLHEVQILTRGGRYSVTLHCTVDSSLTLVQAHKVATKIEEKIKMADEKIDQVIVHCEPEELAG
;
A
#
# COMPACT_ATOMS: atom_id res chain seq x y z
N MET A 1 -9.42 -5.88 -32.30
CA MET A 1 -8.72 -4.65 -32.71
C MET A 1 -7.38 -4.41 -32.00
N SER A 2 -7.13 -5.03 -30.84
CA SER A 2 -5.83 -5.01 -30.14
C SER A 2 -4.80 -6.02 -30.69
N THR A 3 -5.27 -7.15 -31.24
CA THR A 3 -4.43 -8.25 -31.73
C THR A 3 -3.77 -8.02 -33.09
N GLU A 4 -4.34 -7.21 -33.99
CA GLU A 4 -3.67 -6.83 -35.26
C GLU A 4 -2.59 -5.74 -35.08
N ARG A 5 -2.70 -4.93 -34.01
CA ARG A 5 -1.70 -3.89 -33.68
C ARG A 5 -0.41 -4.49 -33.11
N SER A 6 -0.46 -5.61 -32.37
CA SER A 6 0.74 -6.19 -31.76
C SER A 6 1.66 -6.86 -32.81
N GLY A 7 1.09 -7.50 -33.84
CA GLY A 7 1.88 -8.17 -34.88
C GLY A 7 2.63 -7.20 -35.81
N THR A 8 2.07 -6.02 -36.06
CA THR A 8 2.73 -4.97 -36.88
C THR A 8 3.79 -4.21 -36.08
N SER A 9 3.60 -3.96 -34.79
CA SER A 9 4.61 -3.35 -33.92
C SER A 9 5.79 -4.27 -33.63
N GLU A 10 5.56 -5.58 -33.45
CA GLU A 10 6.63 -6.55 -33.20
C GLU A 10 7.52 -6.76 -34.44
N LEU A 11 6.91 -6.83 -35.63
CA LEU A 11 7.66 -6.93 -36.88
C LEU A 11 8.47 -5.66 -37.17
N ALA A 12 7.92 -4.48 -36.84
CA ALA A 12 8.63 -3.21 -36.95
C ALA A 12 9.80 -3.12 -35.96
N ALA A 13 9.62 -3.55 -34.71
CA ALA A 13 10.69 -3.61 -33.70
C ALA A 13 11.82 -4.55 -34.13
N LYS A 14 11.50 -5.75 -34.62
CA LYS A 14 12.50 -6.71 -35.15
C LYS A 14 13.27 -6.15 -36.34
N LYS A 15 12.59 -5.46 -37.26
CA LYS A 15 13.24 -4.79 -38.41
C LYS A 15 14.14 -3.64 -37.97
N GLY A 16 13.72 -2.86 -36.96
CA GLY A 16 14.52 -1.78 -36.38
C GLY A 16 15.80 -2.30 -35.74
N ILE A 17 15.71 -3.36 -34.94
CA ILE A 17 16.87 -3.99 -34.30
C ILE A 17 17.82 -4.59 -35.34
N LEU A 18 17.30 -5.25 -36.37
CA LEU A 18 18.14 -5.78 -37.45
C LEU A 18 18.88 -4.65 -38.20
N ALA A 19 18.17 -3.56 -38.51
CA ALA A 19 18.76 -2.40 -39.18
C ALA A 19 19.84 -1.72 -38.31
N GLY A 20 19.56 -1.51 -37.02
CA GLY A 20 20.51 -0.97 -36.05
C GLY A 20 21.73 -1.86 -35.88
N GLY A 21 21.54 -3.19 -35.84
CA GLY A 21 22.65 -4.15 -35.79
C GLY A 21 23.55 -4.11 -37.03
N ILE A 22 22.98 -3.98 -38.22
CA ILE A 22 23.76 -3.82 -39.46
C ILE A 22 24.55 -2.50 -39.43
N LEU A 23 23.90 -1.40 -39.05
CA LEU A 23 24.55 -0.09 -38.95
C LEU A 23 25.71 -0.12 -37.94
N THR A 24 25.49 -0.74 -36.78
CA THR A 24 26.50 -0.94 -35.74
C THR A 24 27.74 -1.66 -36.28
N VAL A 25 27.55 -2.76 -37.02
CA VAL A 25 28.67 -3.51 -37.61
C VAL A 25 29.45 -2.64 -38.59
N VAL A 26 28.76 -1.86 -39.41
CA VAL A 26 29.38 -0.95 -40.39
C VAL A 26 30.19 0.15 -39.70
N GLU A 27 29.64 0.79 -38.67
CA GLU A 27 30.30 1.87 -37.95
C GLU A 27 31.48 1.39 -37.10
N VAL A 28 31.32 0.28 -36.37
CA VAL A 28 32.42 -0.29 -35.56
C VAL A 28 33.57 -0.72 -36.46
N THR A 29 33.28 -1.38 -37.59
CA THR A 29 34.31 -1.76 -38.57
C THR A 29 34.99 -0.53 -39.16
N GLY A 30 34.20 0.49 -39.55
CA GLY A 30 34.73 1.75 -40.08
C GLY A 30 35.59 2.51 -39.08
N GLY A 31 35.19 2.57 -37.80
CA GLY A 31 35.95 3.21 -36.73
C GLY A 31 37.27 2.50 -36.43
N LEU A 32 37.25 1.17 -36.33
CA LEU A 32 38.45 0.37 -36.08
C LEU A 32 39.45 0.46 -37.24
N VAL A 33 38.96 0.36 -38.49
CA VAL A 33 39.81 0.39 -39.68
C VAL A 33 40.35 1.79 -39.94
N SER A 34 39.57 2.83 -39.70
CA SER A 34 40.02 4.22 -39.93
C SER A 34 40.93 4.78 -38.85
N GLY A 35 40.89 4.20 -37.64
CA GLY A 35 41.61 4.73 -36.48
C GLY A 35 41.00 6.00 -35.89
N SER A 36 39.91 6.55 -36.45
CA SER A 36 39.22 7.74 -35.91
C SER A 36 38.54 7.43 -34.58
N LEU A 37 38.94 8.15 -33.53
CA LEU A 37 38.33 8.03 -32.21
C LEU A 37 36.94 8.66 -32.17
N GLY A 38 36.69 9.73 -32.94
CA GLY A 38 35.37 10.32 -33.08
C GLY A 38 34.37 9.31 -33.66
N LEU A 39 34.70 8.68 -34.79
CA LEU A 39 33.86 7.65 -35.38
C LEU A 39 33.72 6.44 -34.46
N LEU A 40 34.79 6.00 -33.81
CA LEU A 40 34.73 4.89 -32.86
C LEU A 40 33.81 5.21 -31.67
N SER A 41 33.79 6.46 -31.19
CA SER A 41 32.90 6.91 -30.12
C SER A 41 31.43 6.87 -30.54
N SER A 42 31.12 7.34 -31.76
CA SER A 42 29.79 7.23 -32.35
C SER A 42 29.38 5.77 -32.51
N ALA A 43 30.26 4.93 -33.07
CA ALA A 43 30.00 3.51 -33.29
C ALA A 43 29.73 2.75 -31.98
N PHE A 44 30.46 3.06 -30.92
CA PHE A 44 30.24 2.47 -29.61
C PHE A 44 28.94 2.93 -28.95
N ASN A 45 28.48 4.16 -29.21
CA ASN A 45 27.16 4.62 -28.80
C ASN A 45 26.07 3.75 -29.48
N THR A 46 26.11 3.65 -30.81
CA THR A 46 25.18 2.81 -31.59
C THR A 46 25.22 1.34 -31.15
N LEU A 47 26.41 0.81 -30.85
CA LEU A 47 26.57 -0.55 -30.31
C LEU A 47 25.93 -0.69 -28.93
N ALA A 48 26.14 0.28 -28.03
CA ALA A 48 25.53 0.27 -26.71
C ALA A 48 24.00 0.31 -26.81
N ASP A 49 23.44 1.11 -27.72
CA ASP A 49 22.01 1.18 -27.98
C ASP A 49 21.45 -0.13 -28.55
N PHE A 50 22.17 -0.78 -29.47
CA PHE A 50 21.79 -2.11 -29.98
C PHE A 50 21.80 -3.16 -28.87
N VAL A 51 22.86 -3.19 -28.05
CA VAL A 51 22.97 -4.14 -26.93
C VAL A 51 21.88 -3.86 -25.88
N ALA A 52 21.62 -2.59 -25.57
CA ALA A 52 20.53 -2.17 -24.69
C ALA A 52 19.18 -2.62 -25.22
N ALA A 53 18.88 -2.42 -26.51
CA ALA A 53 17.64 -2.91 -27.11
C ALA A 53 17.48 -4.43 -26.96
N VAL A 54 18.55 -5.21 -27.12
CA VAL A 54 18.54 -6.66 -26.91
C VAL A 54 18.31 -7.01 -25.44
N ILE A 55 19.03 -6.38 -24.50
CA ILE A 55 18.86 -6.58 -23.06
C ILE A 55 17.42 -6.25 -22.65
N MET A 56 16.91 -5.10 -23.09
CA MET A 56 15.55 -4.65 -22.81
C MET A 56 14.50 -5.61 -23.36
N LEU A 57 14.68 -6.18 -24.56
CA LEU A 57 13.77 -7.20 -25.08
C LEU A 57 13.67 -8.42 -24.15
N PHE A 58 14.81 -8.89 -23.62
CA PHE A 58 14.80 -9.97 -22.63
C PHE A 58 14.18 -9.52 -21.30
N ALA A 59 14.49 -8.30 -20.85
CA ALA A 59 13.98 -7.73 -19.62
C ALA A 59 12.46 -7.58 -19.64
N VAL A 60 11.88 -7.03 -20.71
CA VAL A 60 10.42 -6.91 -20.89
C VAL A 60 9.75 -8.29 -20.88
N ARG A 61 10.36 -9.26 -21.56
CA ARG A 61 9.80 -10.62 -21.59
C ARG A 61 9.78 -11.26 -20.21
N GLU A 62 10.84 -11.04 -19.43
CA GLU A 62 10.97 -11.59 -18.09
C GLU A 62 10.12 -10.81 -17.08
N SER A 63 10.03 -9.49 -17.20
CA SER A 63 9.21 -8.61 -16.33
C SER A 63 7.72 -8.85 -16.48
N SER A 64 7.27 -9.25 -17.68
CA SER A 64 5.87 -9.55 -17.98
C SER A 64 5.38 -10.87 -17.37
N LYS A 65 6.24 -11.62 -16.65
CA LYS A 65 5.83 -12.85 -15.98
C LYS A 65 4.93 -12.52 -14.78
N PRO A 66 3.84 -13.29 -14.56
CA PRO A 66 3.00 -13.10 -13.39
C PRO A 66 3.80 -13.35 -12.09
N PRO A 67 3.30 -12.85 -10.94
CA PRO A 67 3.89 -13.15 -9.64
C PRO A 67 4.02 -14.66 -9.37
N ASP A 68 5.10 -15.05 -8.70
CA ASP A 68 5.35 -16.43 -8.27
C ASP A 68 5.58 -16.49 -6.74
N GLU A 69 5.81 -17.69 -6.19
CA GLU A 69 5.99 -17.89 -4.75
C GLU A 69 7.23 -17.17 -4.17
N VAL A 70 8.24 -16.90 -4.99
CA VAL A 70 9.48 -16.23 -4.60
C VAL A 70 9.40 -14.72 -4.90
N HIS A 71 8.61 -14.33 -5.89
CA HIS A 71 8.40 -12.99 -6.40
C HIS A 71 6.91 -12.61 -6.30
N MET A 72 6.41 -12.47 -5.07
CA MET A 72 4.98 -12.25 -4.79
C MET A 72 4.41 -10.94 -5.35
N TYR A 73 5.27 -9.95 -5.61
CA TYR A 73 4.88 -8.67 -6.20
C TYR A 73 5.05 -8.62 -7.72
N GLY A 74 5.61 -9.68 -8.33
CA GLY A 74 5.93 -9.75 -9.76
C GLY A 74 7.41 -9.55 -10.09
N HIS A 75 7.71 -9.53 -11.38
CA HIS A 75 9.06 -9.47 -11.95
C HIS A 75 9.41 -8.10 -12.55
N GLU A 76 8.60 -7.08 -12.30
CA GLU A 76 8.64 -5.78 -12.99
C GLU A 76 9.93 -5.00 -12.69
N LYS A 77 10.57 -5.25 -11.54
CA LYS A 77 11.86 -4.64 -11.19
C LYS A 77 13.01 -5.10 -12.09
N ILE A 78 12.86 -6.17 -12.87
CA ILE A 78 13.87 -6.63 -13.82
C ILE A 78 14.16 -5.57 -14.88
N GLU A 79 13.16 -4.79 -15.30
CA GLU A 79 13.38 -3.68 -16.25
C GLU A 79 14.30 -2.61 -15.68
N SER A 80 14.10 -2.26 -14.40
CA SER A 80 14.96 -1.29 -13.72
C SER A 80 16.38 -1.84 -13.52
N ALA A 81 16.52 -3.13 -13.23
CA ALA A 81 17.82 -3.78 -13.14
C ALA A 81 18.55 -3.84 -14.49
N ALA A 82 17.83 -4.13 -15.57
CA ALA A 82 18.35 -4.10 -16.94
C ALA A 82 18.86 -2.70 -17.31
N ALA A 83 18.08 -1.65 -17.04
CA ALA A 83 18.48 -0.28 -17.28
C ALA A 83 19.76 0.12 -16.51
N ILE A 84 19.94 -0.38 -15.27
CA ILE A 84 21.20 -0.18 -14.52
C ILE A 84 22.37 -0.92 -15.20
N GLY A 85 22.14 -2.13 -15.70
CA GLY A 85 23.14 -2.87 -16.49
C GLY A 85 23.57 -2.09 -17.74
N GLU A 86 22.64 -1.48 -18.45
CA GLU A 86 22.90 -0.62 -19.62
C GLU A 86 23.72 0.61 -19.24
N ILE A 87 23.37 1.28 -18.13
CA ILE A 87 24.14 2.42 -17.59
C ILE A 87 25.59 2.01 -17.30
N LEU A 88 25.81 0.84 -16.69
CA LEU A 88 27.16 0.35 -16.38
C LEU A 88 27.97 0.06 -17.64
N LEU A 89 27.35 -0.54 -18.66
CA LEU A 89 27.98 -0.80 -19.96
C LEU A 89 28.38 0.52 -20.64
N LEU A 90 27.46 1.48 -20.66
CA LEU A 90 27.70 2.80 -21.25
C LEU A 90 28.84 3.54 -20.52
N PHE A 91 28.88 3.46 -19.20
CA PHE A 91 29.94 4.08 -18.40
C PHE A 91 31.31 3.44 -18.67
N ALA A 92 31.38 2.12 -18.85
CA ALA A 92 32.62 1.42 -19.20
C ALA A 92 33.15 1.88 -20.57
N VAL A 93 32.26 1.96 -21.57
CA VAL A 93 32.57 2.47 -22.91
C VAL A 93 33.05 3.92 -22.87
N CYS A 94 32.32 4.80 -22.18
CA CYS A 94 32.70 6.20 -22.03
C CYS A 94 34.06 6.36 -21.34
N SER A 95 34.32 5.58 -20.28
CA SER A 95 35.60 5.61 -19.56
C SER A 95 36.76 5.18 -20.46
N TRP A 96 36.57 4.16 -21.30
CA TRP A 96 37.56 3.74 -22.29
C TRP A 96 37.85 4.81 -23.34
N ILE A 97 36.80 5.46 -23.87
CA ILE A 97 36.95 6.54 -24.85
C ILE A 97 37.71 7.73 -24.24
N VAL A 98 37.36 8.14 -23.02
CA VAL A 98 38.05 9.22 -22.30
C VAL A 98 39.53 8.87 -22.10
N TYR A 99 39.83 7.69 -21.59
CA TYR A 99 41.21 7.23 -21.42
C TYR A 99 42.00 7.26 -22.74
N THR A 100 41.40 6.74 -23.82
CA THR A 100 42.02 6.71 -25.14
C THR A 100 42.22 8.11 -25.71
N ALA A 101 41.24 9.01 -25.57
CA ALA A 101 41.34 10.39 -26.02
C ALA A 101 42.45 11.14 -25.30
N PHE A 102 42.50 11.05 -23.97
CA PHE A 102 43.56 11.68 -23.18
C PHE A 102 44.95 11.12 -23.53
N SER A 103 45.06 9.80 -23.70
CA SER A 103 46.30 9.15 -24.13
C SER A 103 46.78 9.66 -25.50
N ARG A 104 45.87 9.79 -26.48
CA ARG A 104 46.17 10.35 -27.81
C ARG A 104 46.58 11.83 -27.74
N LEU A 105 45.94 12.63 -26.88
CA LEU A 105 46.32 14.04 -26.68
C LEU A 105 47.73 14.17 -26.05
N MET A 106 48.06 13.31 -25.09
CA MET A 106 49.36 13.36 -24.40
C MET A 106 50.52 12.79 -25.22
N SER A 107 50.26 11.77 -26.06
CA SER A 107 51.30 11.10 -26.86
C SER A 107 51.76 11.87 -28.11
N GLY A 108 51.09 12.96 -28.47
CA GLY A 108 51.59 13.90 -29.50
C GLY A 108 51.22 13.57 -30.95
N GLY A 109 50.12 12.84 -31.18
CA GLY A 109 49.55 12.63 -32.50
C GLY A 109 49.25 11.17 -32.82
N HIS A 110 48.05 10.92 -33.34
CA HIS A 110 47.68 9.65 -33.98
C HIS A 110 47.08 10.03 -35.34
N ASP A 111 47.64 9.50 -36.42
CA ASP A 111 47.10 9.72 -37.74
C ASP A 111 45.82 8.87 -37.94
N ILE A 112 44.86 9.44 -38.65
CA ILE A 112 43.69 8.72 -39.15
C ILE A 112 44.09 8.07 -40.46
N ASP A 113 44.43 6.78 -40.41
CA ASP A 113 45.00 6.02 -41.53
C ASP A 113 44.09 6.01 -42.77
N LEU A 114 42.77 5.94 -42.56
CA LEU A 114 41.78 5.81 -43.65
C LEU A 114 40.66 6.84 -43.50
N PHE A 115 41.03 8.12 -43.62
CA PHE A 115 40.10 9.26 -43.53
C PHE A 115 38.83 9.11 -44.36
N TRP A 116 38.94 8.71 -45.63
CA TRP A 116 37.78 8.58 -46.53
C TRP A 116 36.80 7.48 -46.09
N ILE A 117 37.31 6.44 -45.44
CA ILE A 117 36.46 5.40 -44.83
C ILE A 117 35.74 6.00 -43.62
N ALA A 118 36.45 6.72 -42.75
CA ALA A 118 35.82 7.37 -41.59
C ALA A 118 34.70 8.34 -42.01
N PHE A 119 35.02 9.22 -42.97
CA PHE A 119 34.09 10.22 -43.48
C PHE A 119 32.90 9.56 -44.18
N GLY A 120 33.16 8.59 -45.06
CA GLY A 120 32.12 7.89 -45.82
C GLY A 120 31.15 7.12 -44.92
N THR A 121 31.68 6.34 -43.97
CA THR A 121 30.86 5.58 -43.03
C THR A 121 29.99 6.50 -42.17
N ASN A 122 30.59 7.55 -41.59
CA ASN A 122 29.84 8.49 -40.76
C ASN A 122 28.80 9.29 -41.56
N PHE A 123 29.11 9.65 -42.81
CA PHE A 123 28.15 10.32 -43.69
C PHE A 123 26.95 9.43 -44.02
N VAL A 124 27.17 8.13 -44.27
CA VAL A 124 26.07 7.18 -44.46
C VAL A 124 25.19 7.10 -43.20
N SER A 125 25.80 7.08 -42.01
CA SER A 125 25.07 7.09 -40.73
C SER A 125 24.15 8.31 -40.61
N ILE A 126 24.68 9.52 -40.85
CA ILE A 126 23.90 10.77 -40.89
C ILE A 126 22.68 10.66 -41.82
N VAL A 127 22.85 10.11 -43.01
CA VAL A 127 21.76 9.95 -43.98
C VAL A 127 20.69 8.99 -43.46
N VAL A 128 21.10 7.88 -42.85
CA VAL A 128 20.20 6.87 -42.27
C VAL A 128 19.41 7.47 -41.10
N ASP A 129 20.08 8.11 -40.15
CA ASP A 129 19.45 8.70 -38.97
C ASP A 129 18.54 9.86 -39.33
N MET A 130 18.96 10.70 -40.28
CA MET A 130 18.11 11.78 -40.79
C MET A 130 16.83 11.23 -41.44
N PHE A 131 16.94 10.16 -42.23
CA PHE A 131 15.78 9.51 -42.84
C PHE A 131 14.86 8.90 -41.78
N ALA A 132 15.41 8.20 -40.79
CA ALA A 132 14.67 7.63 -39.66
C ALA A 132 13.94 8.71 -38.85
N TYR A 133 14.65 9.80 -38.52
CA TYR A 133 14.12 10.96 -37.81
C TYR A 133 12.95 11.60 -38.55
N LEU A 134 13.09 11.88 -39.85
CA LEU A 134 12.03 12.53 -40.64
C LEU A 134 10.76 11.67 -40.72
N ASN A 135 10.92 10.34 -40.89
CA ASN A 135 9.81 9.39 -40.93
C ASN A 135 9.07 9.30 -39.59
N LEU A 136 9.81 9.22 -38.48
CA LEU A 136 9.23 9.13 -37.14
C LEU A 136 8.63 10.45 -36.69
N ARG A 137 9.27 11.59 -36.98
CA ARG A 137 8.72 12.92 -36.67
C ARG A 137 7.45 13.23 -37.46
N GLY A 138 7.40 12.84 -38.73
CA GLY A 138 6.19 12.93 -39.54
C GLY A 138 5.04 12.10 -38.97
N SER A 139 5.35 10.91 -38.45
CA SER A 139 4.38 10.02 -37.81
C SER A 139 3.95 10.52 -36.41
N SER A 140 4.88 11.05 -35.60
CA SER A 140 4.61 11.57 -34.26
C SER A 140 3.56 12.69 -34.28
N LYS A 141 3.66 13.64 -35.22
CA LYS A 141 2.66 14.71 -35.41
C LYS A 141 1.26 14.18 -35.75
N LYS A 142 1.17 13.02 -36.40
CA LYS A 142 -0.09 12.40 -36.84
C LYS A 142 -0.73 11.54 -35.76
N TYR A 143 0.07 10.88 -34.92
CA TYR A 143 -0.42 9.87 -33.97
C TYR A 143 -0.30 10.26 -32.49
N LYS A 144 0.29 11.42 -32.14
CA LYS A 144 0.45 11.92 -30.75
C LYS A 144 0.90 10.83 -29.76
N SER A 145 1.90 10.04 -30.14
CA SER A 145 2.43 8.97 -29.31
C SER A 145 3.77 9.38 -28.72
N GLU A 146 3.86 9.40 -27.39
CA GLU A 146 5.10 9.69 -26.65
C GLU A 146 6.22 8.72 -27.02
N ALA A 147 5.91 7.44 -27.26
CA ALA A 147 6.89 6.44 -27.68
C ALA A 147 7.49 6.76 -29.07
N ILE A 148 6.67 7.22 -30.02
CA ILE A 148 7.15 7.61 -31.36
C ILE A 148 7.96 8.91 -31.29
N GLU A 149 7.57 9.84 -30.42
CA GLU A 149 8.32 11.08 -30.18
C GLU A 149 9.68 10.81 -29.52
N ALA A 150 9.72 9.97 -28.49
CA ALA A 150 10.96 9.52 -27.87
C ALA A 150 11.89 8.85 -28.89
N GLY A 151 11.35 7.97 -29.75
CA GLY A 151 12.10 7.37 -30.84
C GLY A 151 12.66 8.39 -31.83
N ALA A 152 11.88 9.42 -32.20
CA ALA A 152 12.39 10.48 -33.07
C ALA A 152 13.50 11.31 -32.38
N LEU A 153 13.36 11.63 -31.10
CA LEU A 153 14.40 12.34 -30.35
C LEU A 153 15.69 11.54 -30.22
N HIS A 154 15.59 10.21 -30.11
CA HIS A 154 16.75 9.32 -30.10
C HIS A 154 17.57 9.43 -31.39
N PHE A 155 16.95 9.25 -32.57
CA PHE A 155 17.64 9.43 -33.87
C PHE A 155 18.16 10.85 -34.08
N LEU A 156 17.53 11.86 -33.47
CA LEU A 156 18.05 13.23 -33.50
C LEU A 156 19.36 13.34 -32.71
N ASN A 157 19.46 12.68 -31.55
CA ASN A 157 20.68 12.67 -30.75
C ASN A 157 21.82 11.95 -31.50
N ASP A 158 21.54 10.82 -32.15
CA ASP A 158 22.53 10.08 -32.94
C ASP A 158 23.04 10.93 -34.12
N LEU A 159 22.11 11.61 -34.81
CA LEU A 159 22.44 12.56 -35.86
C LEU A 159 23.37 13.69 -35.35
N LEU A 160 23.10 14.24 -34.16
CA LEU A 160 23.94 15.29 -33.57
C LEU A 160 25.34 14.76 -33.24
N ILE A 161 25.45 13.54 -32.70
CA ILE A 161 26.72 12.87 -32.42
C ILE A 161 27.51 12.68 -33.73
N ALA A 162 26.88 12.15 -34.77
CA ALA A 162 27.51 11.93 -36.06
C ALA A 162 27.97 13.25 -36.73
N VAL A 163 27.21 14.34 -36.58
CA VAL A 163 27.62 15.67 -37.03
C VAL A 163 28.86 16.16 -36.30
N VAL A 164 28.96 15.97 -34.98
CA VAL A 164 30.16 16.31 -34.20
C VAL A 164 31.39 15.56 -34.72
N VAL A 165 31.24 14.29 -35.11
CA VAL A 165 32.31 13.50 -35.73
C VAL A 165 32.72 14.08 -37.09
N ILE A 166 31.77 14.42 -37.98
CA ILE A 166 32.10 15.07 -39.27
C ILE A 166 32.87 16.38 -39.04
N VAL A 167 32.44 17.20 -38.10
CA VAL A 167 33.12 18.47 -37.78
C VAL A 167 34.55 18.19 -37.32
N GLY A 168 34.75 17.22 -36.42
CA GLY A 168 36.08 16.79 -35.99
C GLY A 168 36.98 16.32 -37.15
N LEU A 169 36.44 15.49 -38.05
CA LEU A 169 37.14 15.01 -39.24
C LEU A 169 37.48 16.15 -40.21
N VAL A 170 36.58 17.11 -40.43
CA VAL A 170 36.85 18.28 -41.28
C VAL A 170 37.98 19.13 -40.71
N PHE A 171 38.01 19.38 -39.39
CA PHE A 171 39.12 20.10 -38.75
C PHE A 171 40.44 19.32 -38.80
N TYR A 172 40.39 17.99 -38.72
CA TYR A 172 41.56 17.15 -38.95
C TYR A 172 42.15 17.35 -40.35
N LEU A 173 41.31 17.49 -41.39
CA LEU A 173 41.76 17.79 -42.75
C LEU A 173 42.49 19.15 -42.88
N PHE A 174 42.14 20.13 -42.03
CA PHE A 174 42.83 21.43 -41.94
C PHE A 174 44.15 21.37 -41.14
N GLY A 175 44.61 20.18 -40.75
CA GLY A 175 45.88 19.98 -40.04
C GLY A 175 45.76 20.03 -38.51
N VAL A 176 44.54 20.07 -37.96
CA VAL A 176 44.30 20.04 -36.51
C VAL A 176 44.26 18.58 -36.03
N TRP A 177 45.43 17.99 -35.78
CA TRP A 177 45.58 16.57 -35.44
C TRP A 177 44.79 16.12 -34.20
N TYR A 178 44.55 17.02 -33.23
CA TYR A 178 43.82 16.70 -32.00
C TYR A 178 42.28 16.83 -32.13
N ALA A 179 41.77 17.32 -33.26
CA ALA A 179 40.34 17.63 -33.43
C ALA A 179 39.43 16.41 -33.25
N ASP A 180 39.84 15.25 -33.77
CA ASP A 180 39.10 13.98 -33.65
C ASP A 180 38.97 13.51 -32.19
N SER A 181 40.03 13.68 -31.39
CA SER A 181 40.00 13.31 -29.98
C SER A 181 39.20 14.29 -29.13
N ILE A 182 39.18 15.59 -29.47
CA ILE A 182 38.28 16.57 -28.85
C ILE A 182 36.82 16.24 -29.20
N ALA A 183 36.53 15.90 -30.45
CA ALA A 183 35.19 15.50 -30.87
C ALA A 183 34.70 14.29 -30.07
N ALA A 184 35.55 13.26 -29.88
CA ALA A 184 35.25 12.12 -29.03
C ALA A 184 34.93 12.51 -27.58
N LEU A 185 35.70 13.42 -26.97
CA LEU A 185 35.45 13.92 -25.61
C LEU A 185 34.14 14.71 -25.52
N CYS A 186 33.83 15.54 -26.53
CA CYS A 186 32.56 16.26 -26.61
C CYS A 186 31.37 15.29 -26.67
N ILE A 187 31.49 14.22 -27.46
CA ILE A 187 30.47 13.17 -27.58
C ILE A 187 30.27 12.48 -26.22
N VAL A 188 31.33 12.06 -25.54
CA VAL A 188 31.20 11.45 -24.21
C VAL A 188 30.56 12.40 -23.20
N GLY A 189 30.97 13.68 -23.19
CA GLY A 189 30.37 14.68 -22.32
C GLY A 189 28.86 14.85 -22.57
N TYR A 190 28.45 14.84 -23.83
CA TYR A 190 27.05 14.87 -24.23
C TYR A 190 26.28 13.62 -23.81
N ILE A 191 26.83 12.42 -24.05
CA ILE A 191 26.23 11.14 -23.65
C ILE A 191 26.01 11.10 -22.14
N VAL A 192 27.04 11.45 -21.35
CA VAL A 192 26.95 11.49 -19.89
C VAL A 192 25.85 12.45 -19.45
N TYR A 193 25.83 13.68 -19.99
CA TYR A 193 24.81 14.68 -19.68
C TYR A 193 23.38 14.18 -19.99
N SER A 194 23.18 13.57 -21.17
CA SER A 194 21.89 13.02 -21.58
C SER A 194 21.45 11.86 -20.68
N GLY A 195 22.39 11.03 -20.22
CA GLY A 195 22.15 9.87 -19.38
C GLY A 195 21.83 10.18 -17.90
N LEU A 196 22.20 11.36 -17.37
CA LEU A 196 22.05 11.66 -15.93
C LEU A 196 20.62 11.47 -15.39
N ASN A 197 19.62 11.85 -16.17
CA ASN A 197 18.22 11.67 -15.77
C ASN A 197 17.83 10.20 -15.74
N VAL A 198 18.25 9.43 -16.75
CA VAL A 198 18.00 7.98 -16.83
C VAL A 198 18.64 7.27 -15.64
N VAL A 199 19.88 7.64 -15.28
CA VAL A 199 20.56 7.10 -14.09
C VAL A 199 19.74 7.36 -12.83
N ARG A 200 19.38 8.63 -12.58
CA ARG A 200 18.60 8.99 -11.38
C ARG A 200 17.27 8.23 -11.33
N ASP A 201 16.57 8.15 -12.44
CA ASP A 201 15.23 7.57 -12.49
C ASP A 201 15.28 6.03 -12.36
N SER A 202 16.28 5.36 -12.94
CA SER A 202 16.50 3.91 -12.80
C SER A 202 16.90 3.52 -11.37
N PHE A 203 17.84 4.25 -10.75
CA PHE A 203 18.18 4.02 -9.34
C PHE A 203 17.02 4.35 -8.40
N GLY A 204 16.28 5.43 -8.70
CA GLY A 204 15.07 5.79 -7.97
C GLY A 204 14.02 4.68 -7.99
N ALA A 205 13.77 4.08 -9.15
CA ALA A 205 12.84 2.96 -9.27
C ALA A 205 13.26 1.75 -8.41
N LEU A 206 14.56 1.44 -8.35
CA LEU A 206 15.06 0.33 -7.54
C LEU A 206 14.90 0.58 -6.03
N MET A 207 15.07 1.85 -5.61
CA MET A 207 14.89 2.32 -4.23
C MET A 207 13.43 2.62 -3.86
N ASP A 208 12.47 2.25 -4.71
CA ASP A 208 11.04 2.52 -4.51
C ASP A 208 10.70 4.02 -4.35
N ALA A 209 11.42 4.88 -5.07
CA ALA A 209 11.16 6.32 -5.09
C ALA A 209 9.81 6.63 -5.74
N ALA A 210 9.05 7.53 -5.12
CA ALA A 210 7.78 7.99 -5.65
C ALA A 210 7.98 8.76 -6.98
N PRO A 211 7.25 8.40 -8.05
CA PRO A 211 7.28 9.17 -9.29
C PRO A 211 6.83 10.62 -9.07
N LYS A 212 7.49 11.56 -9.75
CA LYS A 212 7.21 13.00 -9.58
C LYS A 212 5.75 13.31 -9.90
N GLY A 213 5.07 13.98 -8.97
CA GLY A 213 3.68 14.44 -9.14
C GLY A 213 2.60 13.38 -8.89
N VAL A 214 2.92 12.09 -8.93
CA VAL A 214 1.94 11.00 -8.77
C VAL A 214 1.35 10.97 -7.35
N LEU A 215 2.18 11.18 -6.32
CA LEU A 215 1.73 11.17 -4.94
C LEU A 215 0.60 12.19 -4.69
N ASN A 216 0.72 13.41 -5.23
CA ASN A 216 -0.31 14.44 -5.09
C ASN A 216 -1.59 14.10 -5.86
N GLN A 217 -1.45 13.50 -7.05
CA GLN A 217 -2.59 13.05 -7.84
C GLN A 217 -3.38 11.95 -7.14
N VAL A 218 -2.68 10.96 -6.55
CA VAL A 218 -3.30 9.89 -5.77
C VAL A 218 -4.02 10.46 -4.55
N LYS A 219 -3.36 11.36 -3.80
CA LYS A 219 -4.00 12.03 -2.65
C LYS A 219 -5.29 12.76 -3.06
N GLU A 220 -5.25 13.47 -4.18
CA GLU A 220 -6.42 14.18 -4.70
C GLU A 220 -7.55 13.21 -5.10
N GLN A 221 -7.24 12.05 -5.68
CA GLN A 221 -8.27 11.05 -5.99
C GLN A 221 -8.89 10.45 -4.74
N ILE A 222 -8.09 10.18 -3.70
CA ILE A 222 -8.58 9.63 -2.42
C ILE A 222 -9.56 10.61 -1.75
N LEU A 223 -9.18 11.88 -1.64
CA LEU A 223 -9.99 12.91 -0.97
C LEU A 223 -11.28 13.30 -1.72
N ARG A 224 -11.43 12.86 -2.98
CA ARG A 224 -12.66 13.07 -3.77
C ARG A 224 -13.76 12.05 -3.47
N VAL A 225 -13.44 10.97 -2.76
CA VAL A 225 -14.41 9.93 -2.43
C VAL A 225 -15.25 10.34 -1.23
N ASP A 226 -16.57 10.27 -1.37
CA ASP A 226 -17.50 10.57 -0.29
C ASP A 226 -17.29 9.63 0.90
N GLY A 227 -17.24 10.20 2.10
CA GLY A 227 -17.01 9.45 3.34
C GLY A 227 -15.55 9.37 3.78
N VAL A 228 -14.60 9.89 2.98
CA VAL A 228 -13.21 10.10 3.39
C VAL A 228 -13.09 11.46 4.08
N GLU A 229 -12.56 11.48 5.31
CA GLU A 229 -12.31 12.71 6.06
C GLU A 229 -10.87 13.22 5.86
N ASP A 230 -9.88 12.33 5.93
CA ASP A 230 -8.48 12.65 5.64
C ASP A 230 -7.72 11.43 5.10
N CYS A 231 -6.51 11.65 4.60
CA CYS A 231 -5.59 10.61 4.18
C CYS A 231 -4.15 10.97 4.57
N HIS A 232 -3.50 10.02 5.23
CA HIS A 232 -2.12 10.14 5.68
C HIS A 232 -1.33 8.85 5.38
N HIS A 233 -0.03 8.84 5.70
CA HIS A 233 0.87 7.71 5.41
C HIS A 233 0.86 7.20 3.95
N LEU A 234 0.52 8.07 2.98
CA LEU A 234 0.48 7.74 1.56
C LEU A 234 1.88 7.42 1.03
N ARG A 235 2.05 6.20 0.51
CA ARG A 235 3.25 5.71 -0.16
C ARG A 235 2.89 5.29 -1.57
N VAL A 236 3.69 5.73 -2.52
CA VAL A 236 3.53 5.32 -3.92
C VAL A 236 4.90 4.94 -4.45
N ARG A 237 4.99 3.78 -5.08
CA ARG A 237 6.18 3.31 -5.80
C ARG A 237 5.79 2.77 -7.16
N ARG A 238 6.75 2.65 -8.08
CA ARG A 238 6.56 2.11 -9.42
C ARG A 238 7.57 1.00 -9.69
N ALA A 239 7.11 -0.12 -10.26
CA ALA A 239 7.97 -1.14 -10.82
C ALA A 239 7.50 -1.44 -12.26
N GLY A 240 8.36 -1.22 -13.25
CA GLY A 240 7.97 -1.28 -14.67
C GLY A 240 6.80 -0.34 -14.97
N SER A 241 5.73 -0.89 -15.58
CA SER A 241 4.47 -0.18 -15.83
C SER A 241 3.53 -0.11 -14.61
N LYS A 242 3.75 -0.94 -13.59
CA LYS A 242 2.84 -1.15 -12.48
C LYS A 242 3.10 -0.17 -11.34
N PHE A 243 2.03 0.38 -10.78
CA PHE A 243 2.08 1.24 -9.60
C PHE A 243 1.68 0.47 -8.35
N PHE A 244 2.33 0.74 -7.23
CA PHE A 244 1.92 0.25 -5.93
C PHE A 244 1.59 1.44 -5.04
N VAL A 245 0.42 1.40 -4.42
CA VAL A 245 -0.12 2.48 -3.61
C VAL A 245 -0.53 1.92 -2.25
N ASP A 246 0.10 2.40 -1.19
CA ASP A 246 -0.32 2.12 0.19
C ASP A 246 -0.82 3.42 0.80
N ALA A 247 -2.02 3.43 1.37
CA ALA A 247 -2.58 4.63 1.99
C ALA A 247 -3.35 4.31 3.27
N HIS A 248 -3.21 5.19 4.26
CA HIS A 248 -4.11 5.21 5.42
C HIS A 248 -5.19 6.25 5.15
N VAL A 249 -6.44 5.87 5.35
CA VAL A 249 -7.60 6.70 5.03
C VAL A 249 -8.48 6.80 6.26
N GLU A 250 -8.75 8.02 6.69
CA GLU A 250 -9.58 8.32 7.84
C GLU A 250 -11.04 8.43 7.42
N ILE A 251 -11.91 7.69 8.10
CA ILE A 251 -13.35 7.59 7.83
C ILE A 251 -14.13 7.65 9.15
N ASP A 252 -15.45 7.88 9.12
CA ASP A 252 -16.27 7.87 10.34
C ASP A 252 -16.21 6.52 11.06
N GLY A 253 -15.71 6.50 12.30
CA GLY A 253 -15.54 5.29 13.11
C GLY A 253 -16.85 4.64 13.58
N GLN A 254 -18.01 5.28 13.36
CA GLN A 254 -19.32 4.74 13.71
C GLN A 254 -19.97 3.91 12.59
N ILE A 255 -19.39 3.90 11.38
CA ILE A 255 -19.98 3.17 10.27
C ILE A 255 -19.69 1.66 10.37
N PRO A 256 -20.62 0.78 9.93
CA PRO A 256 -20.37 -0.65 9.84
C PRO A 256 -19.16 -0.98 8.96
N LEU A 257 -18.42 -2.04 9.30
CA LEU A 257 -17.24 -2.48 8.54
C LEU A 257 -17.53 -2.69 7.03
N ASN A 258 -18.73 -3.16 6.67
CA ASN A 258 -19.12 -3.31 5.27
C ASN A 258 -19.20 -1.96 4.52
N GLN A 259 -19.60 -0.89 5.20
CA GLN A 259 -19.60 0.46 4.61
C GLN A 259 -18.19 1.01 4.50
N ALA A 260 -17.36 0.82 5.53
CA ALA A 260 -15.93 1.16 5.47
C ALA A 260 -15.22 0.46 4.29
N HIS A 261 -15.48 -0.83 4.09
CA HIS A 261 -14.96 -1.58 2.96
C HIS A 261 -15.46 -1.03 1.62
N SER A 262 -16.73 -0.62 1.54
CA SER A 262 -17.29 -0.02 0.31
C SER A 262 -16.63 1.32 -0.04
N ILE A 263 -16.26 2.13 0.97
CA ILE A 263 -15.49 3.36 0.78
C ILE A 263 -14.09 3.02 0.27
N ALA A 264 -13.40 2.06 0.89
CA ALA A 264 -12.08 1.60 0.44
C ALA A 264 -12.11 1.10 -1.02
N SER A 265 -13.08 0.26 -1.39
CA SER A 265 -13.25 -0.20 -2.79
C SER A 265 -13.53 0.96 -3.75
N SER A 266 -14.30 1.97 -3.32
CA SER A 266 -14.54 3.16 -4.15
C SER A 266 -13.26 3.96 -4.39
N ILE A 267 -12.37 4.04 -3.40
CA ILE A 267 -11.04 4.66 -3.53
C ILE A 267 -10.19 3.87 -4.53
N GLU A 268 -10.13 2.55 -4.39
CA GLU A 268 -9.41 1.67 -5.33
C GLU A 268 -9.89 1.89 -6.77
N GLU A 269 -11.20 1.90 -7.01
CA GLU A 269 -11.77 2.15 -8.34
C GLU A 269 -11.39 3.52 -8.92
N GLN A 270 -11.34 4.58 -8.09
CA GLN A 270 -10.93 5.91 -8.54
C GLN A 270 -9.46 5.95 -8.93
N ILE A 271 -8.59 5.30 -8.16
CA ILE A 271 -7.17 5.22 -8.46
C ILE A 271 -6.94 4.40 -9.73
N VAL A 272 -7.62 3.24 -9.89
CA VAL A 272 -7.50 2.38 -11.09
C VAL A 272 -7.93 3.10 -12.37
N LYS A 273 -8.92 4.00 -12.32
CA LYS A 273 -9.32 4.82 -13.49
C LYS A 273 -8.19 5.72 -14.00
N VAL A 274 -7.34 6.21 -13.11
CA VAL A 274 -6.20 7.08 -13.45
C VAL A 274 -4.94 6.26 -13.72
N PHE A 275 -4.75 5.17 -12.96
CA PHE A 275 -3.61 4.26 -13.02
C PHE A 275 -4.11 2.81 -13.25
N PRO A 276 -4.36 2.41 -14.51
CA PRO A 276 -5.02 1.14 -14.84
C PRO A 276 -4.28 -0.12 -14.38
N ASP A 277 -2.95 -0.03 -14.27
CA ASP A 277 -2.07 -1.12 -13.82
C ASP A 277 -1.52 -0.75 -12.44
N SER A 278 -2.37 -0.87 -11.41
CA SER A 278 -2.02 -0.52 -10.04
C SER A 278 -2.44 -1.59 -9.04
N ASP A 279 -1.64 -1.72 -7.98
CA ASP A 279 -1.86 -2.59 -6.83
C ASP A 279 -1.99 -1.69 -5.60
N ILE A 280 -3.16 -1.73 -4.97
CA ILE A 280 -3.59 -0.71 -4.02
C ILE A 280 -3.93 -1.40 -2.72
N LEU A 281 -3.34 -0.91 -1.63
CA LEU A 281 -3.66 -1.30 -0.28
C LEU A 281 -4.17 -0.10 0.50
N ILE A 282 -5.45 -0.12 0.84
CA ILE A 282 -6.08 0.91 1.66
C ILE A 282 -6.28 0.38 3.09
N HIS A 283 -5.63 1.04 4.05
CA HIS A 283 -5.89 0.83 5.47
C HIS A 283 -6.89 1.87 5.96
N THR A 284 -8.09 1.44 6.35
CA THR A 284 -9.11 2.35 6.88
C THR A 284 -8.93 2.53 8.38
N GLU A 285 -8.82 3.78 8.82
CA GLU A 285 -8.73 4.17 10.22
C GLU A 285 -9.94 5.03 10.59
N PRO A 286 -10.44 4.95 11.84
CA PRO A 286 -11.44 5.90 12.29
C PRO A 286 -10.83 7.30 12.37
N HIS A 287 -11.51 8.30 11.80
CA HIS A 287 -11.13 9.70 11.93
C HIS A 287 -11.15 10.07 13.42
N THR A 288 -9.97 10.34 13.96
CA THR A 288 -9.78 10.58 15.39
C THR A 288 -9.89 12.08 15.67
N GLY A 289 -11.07 12.51 16.11
CA GLY A 289 -11.09 13.26 17.37
C GLY A 289 -10.68 12.31 18.50
N GLU A 290 -10.07 12.80 19.59
CA GLU A 290 -9.68 11.97 20.75
C GLU A 290 -10.76 10.91 21.09
N ASP A 291 -10.36 9.63 21.24
CA ASP A 291 -11.30 8.55 21.57
C ASP A 291 -12.13 8.96 22.80
N PRO A 292 -13.44 9.18 22.64
CA PRO A 292 -14.26 9.66 23.75
C PRO A 292 -14.20 8.73 24.94
N ILE A 293 -14.04 7.41 24.74
CA ILE A 293 -13.93 6.44 25.81
C ILE A 293 -12.61 6.61 26.58
N ALA A 294 -11.49 6.82 25.88
CA ALA A 294 -10.21 7.11 26.49
C ALA A 294 -10.23 8.41 27.28
N VAL A 295 -10.83 9.47 26.72
CA VAL A 295 -11.03 10.75 27.41
C VAL A 295 -11.89 10.55 28.67
N ILE A 296 -13.00 9.82 28.57
CA ILE A 296 -13.88 9.55 29.71
C ILE A 296 -13.14 8.81 30.84
N ARG A 297 -12.36 7.79 30.49
CA ARG A 297 -11.55 7.03 31.47
C ARG A 297 -10.48 7.90 32.12
N ASN A 298 -9.82 8.76 31.35
CA ASN A 298 -8.79 9.67 31.86
C ASN A 298 -9.40 10.73 32.79
N VAL A 299 -10.54 11.32 32.42
CA VAL A 299 -11.23 12.29 33.28
C VAL A 299 -11.73 11.64 34.57
N ALA A 300 -12.26 10.41 34.49
CA ALA A 300 -12.70 9.66 35.67
C ALA A 300 -11.55 9.29 36.62
N SER A 301 -10.38 8.89 36.09
CA SER A 301 -9.22 8.54 36.92
C SER A 301 -8.59 9.75 37.65
N GLN A 302 -8.89 10.97 37.22
CA GLN A 302 -8.48 12.21 37.89
C GLN A 302 -9.40 12.62 39.05
N ILE A 303 -10.47 11.87 39.32
CA ILE A 303 -11.37 12.07 40.46
C ILE A 303 -11.13 10.93 41.45
N SER A 304 -10.43 11.23 42.54
CA SER A 304 -9.95 10.25 43.53
C SER A 304 -11.04 9.40 44.19
N GLU A 305 -12.27 9.91 44.21
CA GLU A 305 -13.44 9.32 44.83
C GLU A 305 -14.10 8.25 43.94
N ILE A 306 -13.80 8.25 42.63
CA ILE A 306 -14.24 7.23 41.68
C ILE A 306 -13.28 6.03 41.78
N LYS A 307 -13.78 4.88 42.22
CA LYS A 307 -12.98 3.66 42.35
C LYS A 307 -12.90 2.86 41.05
N GLY A 308 -13.89 3.02 40.19
CA GLY A 308 -13.99 2.32 38.91
C GLY A 308 -15.02 2.97 37.99
N ILE A 309 -14.81 2.82 36.69
CA ILE A 309 -15.77 3.23 35.66
C ILE A 309 -15.86 2.11 34.62
N HIS A 310 -17.07 1.64 34.37
CA HIS A 310 -17.33 0.57 33.41
C HIS A 310 -18.64 0.82 32.65
N GLY A 311 -18.98 -0.07 31.71
CA GLY A 311 -20.20 0.08 30.91
C GLY A 311 -20.27 1.37 30.11
N ILE A 312 -19.12 1.98 29.77
CA ILE A 312 -19.06 3.23 29.01
C ILE A 312 -19.61 2.95 27.61
N ALA A 313 -20.76 3.54 27.30
CA ALA A 313 -21.32 3.55 25.97
C ALA A 313 -21.41 5.00 25.49
N VAL A 314 -20.77 5.26 24.35
CA VAL A 314 -20.81 6.55 23.67
C VAL A 314 -21.65 6.34 22.41
N LYS A 315 -22.72 7.12 22.27
CA LYS A 315 -23.61 7.07 21.12
C LYS A 315 -23.65 8.44 20.47
N THR A 316 -23.55 8.50 19.15
CA THR A 316 -23.73 9.74 18.41
C THR A 316 -25.21 9.88 18.04
N ILE A 317 -25.87 10.93 18.54
CA ILE A 317 -27.26 11.27 18.18
C ILE A 317 -27.21 12.57 17.36
N GLY A 318 -27.34 12.44 16.04
CA GLY A 318 -27.13 13.55 15.11
C GLY A 318 -25.66 13.97 15.04
N ARG A 319 -25.33 15.20 15.46
CA ARG A 319 -23.95 15.72 15.57
C ARG A 319 -23.46 15.87 17.01
N LYS A 320 -24.15 15.25 17.98
CA LYS A 320 -23.81 15.36 19.40
C LYS A 320 -23.60 13.99 20.03
N LEU A 321 -22.71 13.94 21.01
CA LEU A 321 -22.37 12.74 21.77
C LEU A 321 -23.32 12.58 22.96
N SER A 322 -23.88 11.38 23.11
CA SER A 322 -24.60 10.93 24.28
C SER A 322 -23.74 9.88 24.99
N VAL A 323 -23.36 10.15 26.22
CA VAL A 323 -22.49 9.27 27.02
C VAL A 323 -23.32 8.63 28.13
N SER A 324 -23.19 7.31 28.31
CA SER A 324 -23.69 6.61 29.48
C SER A 324 -22.60 5.75 30.10
N CYS A 325 -22.47 5.77 31.42
CA CYS A 325 -21.45 4.99 32.14
C CYS A 325 -21.92 4.58 33.54
N HIS A 326 -21.27 3.57 34.11
CA HIS A 326 -21.45 3.16 35.50
C HIS A 326 -20.26 3.64 36.33
N LEU A 327 -20.54 4.29 37.46
CA LEU A 327 -19.56 4.82 38.39
C LEU A 327 -19.54 4.00 39.65
N GLU A 328 -18.39 3.40 39.96
CA GLU A 328 -18.17 2.67 41.19
C GLU A 328 -17.65 3.61 42.28
N LEU A 329 -18.39 3.69 43.38
CA LEU A 329 -18.12 4.58 44.52
C LEU A 329 -18.09 3.80 45.84
N GLU A 330 -17.47 4.36 46.88
CA GLU A 330 -17.41 3.71 48.20
C GLU A 330 -18.81 3.38 48.77
N PRO A 331 -19.06 2.16 49.28
CA PRO A 331 -20.41 1.75 49.72
C PRO A 331 -21.00 2.59 50.86
N GLU A 332 -20.16 3.24 51.66
CA GLU A 332 -20.54 4.03 52.85
C GLU A 332 -20.87 5.49 52.51
N ILE A 333 -20.73 5.90 51.24
CA ILE A 333 -20.98 7.26 50.81
C ILE A 333 -22.47 7.61 50.81
N SER A 334 -22.79 8.86 51.17
CA SER A 334 -24.16 9.34 51.04
C SER A 334 -24.57 9.51 49.57
N VAL A 335 -25.85 9.26 49.25
CA VAL A 335 -26.40 9.48 47.90
C VAL A 335 -26.17 10.93 47.43
N LYS A 336 -26.21 11.90 48.35
CA LYS A 336 -25.92 13.30 48.05
C LYS A 336 -24.47 13.49 47.57
N SER A 337 -23.51 12.94 48.30
CA SER A 337 -22.09 13.02 47.95
C SER A 337 -21.77 12.23 46.67
N ALA A 338 -22.41 11.07 46.46
CA ALA A 338 -22.29 10.31 45.22
C ALA A 338 -22.79 11.10 44.00
N HIS A 339 -23.90 11.83 44.16
CA HIS A 339 -24.42 12.72 43.11
C HIS A 339 -23.50 13.92 42.84
N GLU A 340 -22.89 14.51 43.88
CA GLU A 340 -21.89 15.58 43.71
C GLU A 340 -20.65 15.11 42.92
N ILE A 341 -20.20 13.87 43.15
CA ILE A 341 -19.09 13.25 42.40
C ILE A 341 -19.48 13.03 40.93
N ALA A 342 -20.70 12.52 40.68
CA ALA A 342 -21.22 12.36 39.32
C ALA A 342 -21.30 13.70 38.58
N ASN A 343 -21.84 14.75 39.21
CA ASN A 343 -21.89 16.09 38.61
C ASN A 343 -20.49 16.65 38.30
N CYS A 344 -19.51 16.42 39.18
CA CYS A 344 -18.13 16.82 38.95
C CYS A 344 -17.54 16.14 37.71
N LEU A 345 -17.81 14.84 37.52
CA LEU A 345 -17.42 14.12 36.31
C LEU A 345 -18.10 14.70 35.07
N GLU A 346 -19.41 14.91 35.11
CA GLU A 346 -20.19 15.45 33.99
C GLU A 346 -19.68 16.84 33.55
N GLU A 347 -19.36 17.72 34.50
CA GLU A 347 -18.80 19.04 34.20
C GLU A 347 -17.43 18.97 33.53
N ARG A 348 -16.55 18.06 33.98
CA ARG A 348 -15.23 17.87 33.37
C ARG A 348 -15.34 17.26 31.98
N LEU A 349 -16.20 16.27 31.79
CA LEU A 349 -16.45 15.65 30.50
C LEU A 349 -17.03 16.66 29.50
N ASN A 350 -17.93 17.55 29.92
CA ASN A 350 -18.47 18.62 29.06
C ASN A 350 -17.40 19.65 28.63
N LYS A 351 -16.30 19.79 29.36
CA LYS A 351 -15.19 20.69 29.01
C LYS A 351 -14.20 20.06 28.05
N GLU A 352 -13.87 18.78 28.26
CA GLU A 352 -12.88 18.04 27.45
C GLU A 352 -13.48 17.52 26.14
N LEU A 353 -14.70 16.96 26.18
CA LEU A 353 -15.36 16.44 25.00
C LEU A 353 -16.12 17.54 24.25
N LYS A 354 -15.71 17.79 23.00
CA LYS A 354 -16.46 18.67 22.10
C LYS A 354 -17.77 17.97 21.69
N ASN A 355 -18.88 18.70 21.74
CA ASN A 355 -20.20 18.29 21.25
C ASN A 355 -20.99 17.26 22.09
N VAL A 356 -20.82 17.17 23.41
CA VAL A 356 -21.69 16.34 24.25
C VAL A 356 -23.09 16.97 24.42
N SER A 357 -24.15 16.19 24.24
CA SER A 357 -25.55 16.62 24.51
C SER A 357 -26.07 16.13 25.85
N THR A 358 -25.67 14.92 26.26
CA THR A 358 -26.24 14.24 27.43
C THR A 358 -25.21 13.29 28.02
N ILE A 359 -25.03 13.34 29.33
CA ILE A 359 -24.24 12.39 30.10
C ILE A 359 -25.19 11.75 31.12
N VAL A 360 -25.17 10.43 31.22
CA VAL A 360 -25.99 9.68 32.17
C VAL A 360 -25.09 8.73 32.93
N SER A 361 -24.85 9.01 34.21
CA SER A 361 -24.11 8.13 35.10
C SER A 361 -25.05 7.28 35.96
N HIS A 362 -24.83 5.97 35.98
CA HIS A 362 -25.43 5.07 36.97
C HIS A 362 -24.47 4.91 38.16
N LEU A 363 -24.95 5.09 39.39
CA LEU A 363 -24.12 5.04 40.60
C LEU A 363 -24.19 3.64 41.22
N GLU A 364 -23.05 2.98 41.32
CA GLU A 364 -22.93 1.63 41.84
C GLU A 364 -21.93 1.60 43.01
N PRO A 365 -22.23 0.86 44.10
CA PRO A 365 -21.25 0.66 45.15
C PRO A 365 -20.11 -0.22 44.63
N THR A 366 -18.87 0.18 44.88
CA THR A 366 -17.68 -0.62 44.56
C THR A 366 -17.79 -1.97 45.26
N THR A 367 -17.80 -3.02 44.45
CA THR A 367 -17.79 -4.39 44.95
C THR A 367 -16.34 -4.84 44.93
N GLU A 368 -15.53 -4.45 45.93
CA GLU A 368 -14.16 -4.96 46.02
C GLU A 368 -14.18 -6.50 46.09
N LEU A 369 -13.95 -7.19 44.98
CA LEU A 369 -13.52 -8.57 44.95
C LEU A 369 -12.73 -8.81 43.65
N SER A 370 -11.43 -8.54 43.75
CA SER A 370 -10.35 -9.05 42.90
C SER A 370 -10.71 -10.37 42.22
N GLU A 371 -10.39 -10.48 40.93
CA GLU A 371 -10.45 -11.70 40.12
C GLU A 371 -9.87 -12.91 40.89
N SER A 372 -10.73 -13.70 41.52
CA SER A 372 -10.36 -15.00 42.08
C SER A 372 -11.22 -16.05 41.39
N SER A 373 -10.56 -16.94 40.67
CA SER A 373 -11.11 -17.96 39.80
C SER A 373 -12.28 -18.73 40.44
N TYR A 374 -13.40 -18.81 39.72
CA TYR A 374 -14.50 -19.70 40.08
C TYR A 374 -13.99 -21.15 40.16
N ARG A 375 -14.21 -21.81 41.30
CA ARG A 375 -13.90 -23.24 41.43
C ARG A 375 -15.18 -24.07 41.28
N PRO A 376 -15.22 -25.09 40.40
CA PRO A 376 -16.33 -26.01 40.35
C PRO A 376 -16.41 -26.78 41.68
N LYS A 377 -17.57 -26.73 42.35
CA LYS A 377 -17.80 -27.47 43.60
C LYS A 377 -18.88 -28.53 43.33
N PRO A 378 -18.52 -29.82 43.23
CA PRO A 378 -19.49 -30.90 43.10
C PRO A 378 -20.17 -31.16 44.45
N SER A 379 -21.05 -30.25 44.87
CA SER A 379 -21.87 -30.46 46.06
C SER A 379 -23.16 -31.20 45.67
N SER A 380 -23.14 -32.53 45.82
CA SER A 380 -24.25 -33.42 45.48
C SER A 380 -25.57 -33.07 46.20
N ARG A 381 -25.51 -32.37 47.34
CA ARG A 381 -26.69 -31.93 48.10
C ARG A 381 -27.39 -30.71 47.50
N LEU A 382 -26.63 -29.71 47.05
CA LEU A 382 -27.22 -28.50 46.45
C LEU A 382 -27.77 -28.80 45.06
N GLN A 383 -27.03 -29.59 44.28
CA GLN A 383 -27.47 -30.07 42.97
C GLN A 383 -28.79 -30.86 43.07
N LYS A 384 -28.91 -31.79 44.05
CA LYS A 384 -30.17 -32.51 44.29
C LYS A 384 -31.34 -31.59 44.66
N ARG A 385 -31.11 -30.56 45.48
CA ARG A 385 -32.14 -29.55 45.82
C ARG A 385 -32.57 -28.74 44.60
N ILE A 386 -31.62 -28.27 43.79
CA ILE A 386 -31.90 -27.53 42.55
C ILE A 386 -32.73 -28.38 41.58
N THR A 387 -32.37 -29.65 41.41
CA THR A 387 -33.14 -30.59 40.58
C THR A 387 -34.56 -30.82 41.13
N GLN A 388 -34.73 -30.91 42.45
CA GLN A 388 -36.05 -31.08 43.08
C GLN A 388 -36.94 -29.83 42.93
N ILE A 389 -36.36 -28.64 43.10
CA ILE A 389 -37.08 -27.36 42.93
C ILE A 389 -37.55 -27.21 41.48
N SER A 390 -36.68 -27.53 40.54
CA SER A 390 -37.00 -27.39 39.11
C SER A 390 -38.05 -28.40 38.66
N ARG A 391 -38.02 -29.64 39.19
CA ARG A 391 -39.07 -30.66 38.98
C ARG A 391 -40.42 -30.34 39.64
N SER A 392 -40.46 -29.38 40.56
CA SER A 392 -41.72 -28.93 41.18
C SER A 392 -42.54 -28.01 40.27
N LEU A 393 -41.97 -27.56 39.15
CA LEU A 393 -42.63 -26.74 38.15
C LEU A 393 -43.11 -27.63 37.00
N SER A 394 -44.42 -27.65 36.78
CA SER A 394 -45.07 -28.44 35.72
C SER A 394 -44.61 -28.06 34.31
N GLU A 395 -44.10 -26.85 34.14
CA GLU A 395 -43.66 -26.28 32.87
C GLU A 395 -42.24 -26.73 32.46
N VAL A 396 -41.49 -27.38 33.36
CA VAL A 396 -40.12 -27.87 33.11
C VAL A 396 -40.16 -29.37 32.80
N ARG A 397 -39.77 -29.75 31.59
CA ARG A 397 -39.75 -31.15 31.13
C ARG A 397 -38.51 -31.89 31.59
N SER A 398 -37.36 -31.25 31.44
CA SER A 398 -36.07 -31.84 31.80
C SER A 398 -35.08 -30.78 32.26
N LEU A 399 -34.05 -31.21 32.97
CA LEU A 399 -33.01 -30.33 33.50
C LEU A 399 -31.66 -31.00 33.36
N HIS A 400 -30.75 -30.34 32.66
CA HIS A 400 -29.44 -30.85 32.31
C HIS A 400 -28.38 -29.77 32.54
N GLU A 401 -27.12 -30.20 32.56
CA GLU A 401 -25.97 -29.30 32.65
C GLU A 401 -26.01 -28.29 33.81
N VAL A 402 -26.28 -28.77 35.02
CA VAL A 402 -26.23 -27.94 36.24
C VAL A 402 -24.78 -27.73 36.67
N GLN A 403 -24.28 -26.52 36.49
CA GLN A 403 -22.97 -26.10 36.97
C GLN A 403 -23.11 -25.22 38.21
N ILE A 404 -22.39 -25.59 39.28
CA ILE A 404 -22.34 -24.83 40.52
C ILE A 404 -20.91 -24.40 40.76
N LEU A 405 -20.69 -23.10 40.65
CA LEU A 405 -19.39 -22.47 40.89
C LEU A 405 -19.42 -21.81 42.26
N THR A 406 -18.33 -21.90 43.02
CA THR A 406 -18.21 -21.22 44.32
C THR A 406 -17.13 -20.15 44.28
N ARG A 407 -17.43 -19.01 44.93
CA ARG A 407 -16.51 -17.88 45.11
C ARG A 407 -16.80 -17.24 46.47
N GLY A 408 -15.79 -17.11 47.33
CA GLY A 408 -15.93 -16.44 48.64
C GLY A 408 -16.99 -17.06 49.57
N GLY A 409 -17.33 -18.35 49.42
CA GLY A 409 -18.39 -18.99 50.20
C GLY A 409 -19.82 -18.77 49.69
N ARG A 410 -20.00 -18.00 48.61
CA ARG A 410 -21.25 -17.89 47.84
C ARG A 410 -21.23 -18.80 46.61
N TYR A 411 -22.40 -19.02 46.03
CA TYR A 411 -22.65 -19.92 44.91
C TYR A 411 -23.22 -19.16 43.71
N SER A 412 -22.66 -19.43 42.53
CA SER A 412 -23.25 -19.10 41.24
C SER A 412 -23.74 -20.39 40.59
N VAL A 413 -24.99 -20.42 40.16
CA VAL A 413 -25.63 -21.60 39.58
C VAL A 413 -26.00 -21.31 38.13
N THR A 414 -25.51 -22.11 37.21
CA THR A 414 -25.95 -22.12 35.81
C THR A 414 -26.63 -23.44 35.53
N LEU A 415 -27.79 -23.42 34.88
CA LEU A 415 -28.53 -24.63 34.54
C LEU A 415 -29.26 -24.48 33.21
N HIS A 416 -29.40 -25.61 32.51
CA HIS A 416 -30.20 -25.71 31.31
C HIS A 416 -31.48 -26.47 31.63
N CYS A 417 -32.61 -25.96 31.16
CA CYS A 417 -33.90 -26.64 31.32
C CYS A 417 -34.64 -26.70 30.00
N THR A 418 -35.23 -27.86 29.73
CA THR A 418 -36.08 -28.05 28.56
C THR A 418 -37.51 -27.69 28.90
N VAL A 419 -38.13 -26.87 28.06
CA VAL A 419 -39.53 -26.45 28.17
C VAL A 419 -40.28 -26.82 26.89
N ASP A 420 -41.60 -26.87 26.98
CA ASP A 420 -42.47 -27.26 25.86
C ASP A 420 -42.27 -26.34 24.65
N SER A 421 -42.05 -26.92 23.47
CA SER A 421 -41.74 -26.19 22.23
C SER A 421 -42.90 -25.32 21.73
N SER A 422 -44.12 -25.53 22.24
CA SER A 422 -45.29 -24.68 21.96
C SER A 422 -45.34 -23.38 22.78
N LEU A 423 -44.44 -23.20 23.76
CA LEU A 423 -44.40 -21.98 24.58
C LEU A 423 -43.84 -20.79 23.80
N THR A 424 -44.45 -19.63 24.03
CA THR A 424 -43.88 -18.35 23.56
C THR A 424 -42.63 -17.99 24.36
N LEU A 425 -41.74 -17.20 23.75
CA LEU A 425 -40.52 -16.73 24.41
C LEU A 425 -40.81 -15.99 25.73
N VAL A 426 -41.92 -15.24 25.81
CA VAL A 426 -42.37 -14.56 27.04
C VAL A 426 -42.73 -15.56 28.13
N GLN A 427 -43.37 -16.67 27.78
CA GLN A 427 -43.72 -17.73 28.73
C GLN A 427 -42.48 -18.50 29.17
N ALA A 428 -41.56 -18.82 28.24
CA ALA A 428 -40.28 -19.45 28.56
C ALA A 428 -39.45 -18.57 29.51
N HIS A 429 -39.40 -17.25 29.28
CA HIS A 429 -38.73 -16.31 30.17
C HIS A 429 -39.37 -16.29 31.57
N LYS A 430 -40.71 -16.29 31.68
CA LYS A 430 -41.39 -16.40 32.98
C LYS A 430 -41.06 -17.69 33.72
N VAL A 431 -40.87 -18.80 33.02
CA VAL A 431 -40.44 -20.07 33.60
C VAL A 431 -39.00 -19.95 34.13
N ALA A 432 -38.09 -19.38 33.34
CA ALA A 432 -36.70 -19.10 33.75
C ALA A 432 -36.64 -18.23 35.02
N THR A 433 -37.37 -17.12 35.06
CA THR A 433 -37.42 -16.22 36.23
C THR A 433 -37.95 -16.93 37.48
N LYS A 434 -39.02 -17.73 37.35
CA LYS A 434 -39.55 -18.52 38.48
C LYS A 434 -38.53 -19.52 39.03
N ILE A 435 -37.76 -20.17 38.15
CA ILE A 435 -36.69 -21.10 38.56
C ILE A 435 -35.60 -20.31 39.28
N GLU A 436 -35.19 -19.18 38.73
CA GLU A 436 -34.18 -18.28 39.30
C GLU A 436 -34.54 -17.87 40.74
N GLU A 437 -35.75 -17.33 40.93
CA GLU A 437 -36.25 -16.87 42.23
C GLU A 437 -36.33 -18.01 43.25
N LYS A 438 -36.90 -19.16 42.86
CA LYS A 438 -37.02 -20.31 43.77
C LYS A 438 -35.67 -20.88 44.18
N ILE A 439 -34.68 -20.87 43.29
CA ILE A 439 -33.33 -21.34 43.60
C ILE A 439 -32.62 -20.34 44.53
N LYS A 440 -32.73 -19.03 44.27
CA LYS A 440 -32.20 -17.99 45.16
C LYS A 440 -32.82 -18.08 46.57
N MET A 441 -34.11 -18.35 46.67
CA MET A 441 -34.80 -18.54 47.95
C MET A 441 -34.40 -19.82 48.70
N ALA A 442 -33.81 -20.82 48.02
CA ALA A 442 -33.47 -22.08 48.65
C ALA A 442 -32.21 -22.02 49.51
N ASP A 443 -31.27 -21.13 49.21
CA ASP A 443 -30.03 -21.00 49.97
C ASP A 443 -29.54 -19.55 49.89
N GLU A 444 -29.45 -18.88 51.04
CA GLU A 444 -29.01 -17.48 51.16
C GLU A 444 -27.58 -17.27 50.62
N LYS A 445 -26.81 -18.35 50.41
CA LYS A 445 -25.47 -18.28 49.81
C LYS A 445 -25.50 -18.25 48.28
N ILE A 446 -26.65 -18.38 47.63
CA ILE A 446 -26.77 -18.31 46.16
C ILE A 446 -26.91 -16.84 45.75
N ASP A 447 -25.90 -16.34 45.05
CA ASP A 447 -25.80 -14.92 44.65
C ASP A 447 -26.38 -14.69 43.26
N GLN A 448 -26.12 -15.64 42.36
CA GLN A 448 -26.49 -15.57 40.95
C GLN A 448 -27.03 -16.91 40.47
N VAL A 449 -28.12 -16.86 39.70
CA VAL A 449 -28.70 -18.03 39.03
C VAL A 449 -28.94 -17.64 37.57
N ILE A 450 -28.42 -18.43 36.64
CA ILE A 450 -28.62 -18.25 35.20
C ILE A 450 -29.34 -19.49 34.68
N VAL A 451 -30.47 -19.28 34.03
CA VAL A 451 -31.32 -20.34 33.48
C VAL A 451 -31.38 -20.19 31.97
N HIS A 452 -30.89 -21.20 31.25
CA HIS A 452 -31.07 -21.31 29.81
C HIS A 452 -32.26 -22.22 29.51
N CYS A 453 -33.24 -21.72 28.76
CA CYS A 453 -34.40 -22.51 28.33
C CYS A 453 -34.19 -23.04 26.92
N GLU A 454 -34.26 -24.36 26.78
CA GLU A 454 -34.18 -25.06 25.50
C GLU A 454 -35.56 -25.63 25.13
N PRO A 455 -35.92 -25.65 23.83
CA PRO A 455 -37.15 -26.31 23.40
C PRO A 455 -37.01 -27.83 23.50
N GLU A 456 -38.11 -28.52 23.82
CA GLU A 456 -38.18 -29.98 23.72
C GLU A 456 -37.96 -30.41 22.26
N GLU A 457 -36.94 -31.24 22.02
CA GLU A 457 -36.72 -31.85 20.71
C GLU A 457 -37.96 -32.67 20.36
N LEU A 458 -38.65 -32.30 19.28
CA LEU A 458 -39.71 -33.11 18.70
C LEU A 458 -39.06 -34.43 18.26
N ALA A 459 -39.37 -35.52 18.96
CA ALA A 459 -39.01 -36.85 18.50
C ALA A 459 -39.58 -37.04 17.09
N GLY A 460 -38.68 -37.08 16.10
CA GLY A 460 -39.01 -37.33 14.70
C GLY A 460 -39.56 -38.74 14.47
#